data_AF-A0A7Y1XJB9-F1
#
_entry.id   AF-A0A7Y1XJB9-F1
#
_cell.length_a   1.000
_cell.length_b   1.000
_cell.length_c   1.000
_cell.angle_alpha   90.00
_cell.angle_beta   90.00
_cell.angle_gamma   90.00
#
_symmetry.space_group_name_H-M   'P 1'
#
loop_
_entity.id
_entity.type
_entity.pdbx_description
1 polymer ?
#
loop_
_entity_poly.entity_id
_entity_poly.type
_entity_poly.pdbx_seq_one_letter_code
_entity_poly.pdbx_strand_id
1 'polypeptide(L)'
;FNDPGRFTAMIGFEWTSSPGGSNLHRNIFYRDGARLAQKLLPFTSSESDNPEDLWRWMGRYERETGGRMLAAAHNGNISNGLMFPEINPDTGEPLTADYAKTRARWEPLYEVTQIKGDGETHRLLSKNDEFADYETWDKGNFEGVLKQSGMLQYEYARAALTRGLQLEKSLGTNPFQFGMIGATDAHTSLATASEDNFFGKMTYMEPRKDRWNGVLGDVAGYKILGWEMAASGYTAVWAEKNTREAIFDAMARRETYATTGPRIMVKFIAELGDQRVPMGGELARDGSAAPAFLIEALKDPLGANLDRIQVVKGWINAQGVTQEKIFNVKWSGQRRLDAAGNLAAVGST
;
A
#
# COMPACT_ATOMS: atom_id res chain seq x y z
N PHE A 1 -24.81 -3.26 -10.52
CA PHE A 1 -24.64 -4.73 -10.41
C PHE A 1 -24.00 -5.01 -9.04
N ASN A 2 -24.68 -5.75 -8.16
CA ASN A 2 -24.16 -6.19 -6.86
C ASN A 2 -24.88 -7.49 -6.49
N ASP A 3 -24.16 -8.60 -6.44
CA ASP A 3 -24.64 -9.96 -6.21
C ASP A 3 -23.82 -10.62 -5.08
N PRO A 4 -24.07 -10.27 -3.80
CA PRO A 4 -23.29 -10.74 -2.68
C PRO A 4 -23.20 -12.28 -2.64
N GLY A 5 -22.01 -12.80 -2.37
CA GLY A 5 -21.65 -14.21 -2.46
C GLY A 5 -20.93 -14.56 -3.76
N ARG A 6 -21.17 -13.81 -4.85
CA ARG A 6 -20.57 -14.03 -6.17
C ARG A 6 -19.77 -12.82 -6.65
N PHE A 7 -20.37 -11.64 -6.62
CA PHE A 7 -19.75 -10.38 -7.00
C PHE A 7 -20.25 -9.26 -6.10
N THR A 8 -19.37 -8.71 -5.27
CA THR A 8 -19.70 -7.56 -4.44
C THR A 8 -19.17 -6.28 -5.06
N ALA A 9 -20.05 -5.28 -5.23
CA ALA A 9 -19.65 -3.94 -5.61
C ALA A 9 -19.41 -3.07 -4.37
N MET A 10 -18.20 -2.53 -4.24
CA MET A 10 -17.87 -1.49 -3.26
C MET A 10 -18.29 -0.12 -3.82
N ILE A 11 -18.71 0.79 -2.93
CA ILE A 11 -18.92 2.21 -3.29
C ILE A 11 -17.70 2.97 -2.79
N GLY A 12 -17.17 3.86 -3.63
CA GLY A 12 -16.03 4.69 -3.27
C GLY A 12 -15.76 5.79 -4.29
N PHE A 13 -14.81 6.65 -3.95
CA PHE A 13 -14.28 7.71 -4.82
C PHE A 13 -12.81 7.97 -4.48
N GLU A 14 -12.06 8.52 -5.43
CA GLU A 14 -10.72 9.02 -5.18
C GLU A 14 -10.81 10.50 -4.75
N TRP A 15 -10.15 10.86 -3.66
CA TRP A 15 -9.82 12.23 -3.31
C TRP A 15 -8.41 12.55 -3.83
N THR A 16 -8.36 13.17 -5.01
CA THR A 16 -7.16 13.41 -5.83
C THR A 16 -6.40 14.66 -5.35
N SER A 17 -5.86 14.64 -4.12
CA SER A 17 -5.08 15.76 -3.55
C SER A 17 -3.61 15.71 -3.98
N SER A 18 -3.08 16.81 -4.51
CA SER A 18 -1.69 16.90 -4.97
C SER A 18 -1.05 18.26 -4.71
N PRO A 19 -0.88 18.69 -3.44
CA PRO A 19 -0.32 20.01 -3.10
C PRO A 19 1.07 20.20 -3.72
N GLY A 20 1.25 21.26 -4.51
CA GLY A 20 2.50 21.53 -5.25
C GLY A 20 2.95 20.35 -6.12
N GLY A 21 2.00 19.60 -6.69
CA GLY A 21 2.23 18.41 -7.50
C GLY A 21 2.56 17.12 -6.74
N SER A 22 2.68 17.17 -5.41
CA SER A 22 3.08 16.04 -4.58
C SER A 22 1.89 15.13 -4.26
N ASN A 23 1.94 13.87 -4.70
CA ASN A 23 0.81 12.95 -4.58
C ASN A 23 0.42 12.70 -3.11
N LEU A 24 -0.81 13.07 -2.77
CA LEU A 24 -1.47 12.82 -1.49
C LEU A 24 -2.88 12.27 -1.72
N HIS A 25 -3.04 11.40 -2.71
CA HIS A 25 -4.35 10.85 -3.04
C HIS A 25 -4.83 9.85 -1.98
N ARG A 26 -6.16 9.71 -1.84
CA ARG A 26 -6.80 8.64 -1.07
C ARG A 26 -7.99 8.07 -1.82
N ASN A 27 -8.10 6.75 -1.85
CA ASN A 27 -9.33 6.06 -2.21
C ASN A 27 -10.22 5.89 -0.98
N ILE A 28 -11.44 6.44 -1.03
CA ILE A 28 -12.41 6.37 0.06
C ILE A 28 -13.40 5.26 -0.23
N PHE A 29 -13.59 4.36 0.72
CA PHE A 29 -14.52 3.24 0.62
C PHE A 29 -15.66 3.40 1.63
N TYR A 30 -16.88 3.15 1.18
CA TYR A 30 -18.06 3.11 2.03
C TYR A 30 -18.33 1.67 2.45
N ARG A 31 -18.61 1.46 3.73
CA ARG A 31 -19.08 0.16 4.24
C ARG A 31 -20.49 -0.16 3.74
N ASP A 32 -21.32 0.86 3.63
CA ASP A 32 -22.76 0.73 3.45
C ASP A 32 -23.19 0.93 1.98
N GLY A 33 -24.47 0.65 1.70
CA GLY A 33 -25.06 0.82 0.38
C GLY A 33 -25.39 2.27 0.00
N ALA A 34 -25.82 2.44 -1.26
CA ALA A 34 -26.09 3.74 -1.88
C ALA A 34 -27.05 4.64 -1.08
N ARG A 35 -28.02 4.07 -0.36
CA ARG A 35 -28.96 4.81 0.49
C ARG A 35 -28.27 5.70 1.54
N LEU A 36 -27.15 5.24 2.11
CA LEU A 36 -26.36 6.05 3.04
C LEU A 36 -25.31 6.88 2.30
N ALA A 37 -24.62 6.29 1.31
CA ALA A 37 -23.56 6.97 0.57
C ALA A 37 -24.04 8.27 -0.09
N GLN A 38 -25.28 8.31 -0.59
CA GLN A 38 -25.84 9.50 -1.26
C GLN A 38 -26.28 10.64 -0.31
N LYS A 39 -26.19 10.45 1.02
CA LYS A 39 -26.66 11.45 1.99
C LYS A 39 -25.73 12.66 2.14
N LEU A 40 -24.46 12.51 1.77
CA LEU A 40 -23.46 13.57 1.82
C LEU A 40 -22.67 13.56 0.50
N LEU A 41 -22.48 14.72 -0.10
CA LEU A 41 -21.65 14.82 -1.31
C LEU A 41 -20.19 14.48 -0.99
N PRO A 42 -19.49 13.74 -1.87
CA PRO A 42 -18.06 13.45 -1.71
C PRO A 42 -17.23 14.73 -1.50
N PHE A 43 -16.28 14.68 -0.58
CA PHE A 43 -15.29 15.75 -0.39
C PHE A 43 -14.28 15.76 -1.53
N THR A 44 -14.03 16.92 -2.10
CA THR A 44 -13.15 17.09 -3.25
C THR A 44 -11.85 17.78 -2.87
N SER A 45 -10.76 17.51 -3.60
CA SER A 45 -9.48 18.20 -3.36
C SER A 45 -9.54 19.69 -3.73
N SER A 46 -10.58 20.12 -4.45
CA SER A 46 -10.87 21.54 -4.69
C SER A 46 -11.39 22.28 -3.45
N GLU A 47 -11.91 21.55 -2.44
CA GLU A 47 -12.34 22.14 -1.16
C GLU A 47 -11.17 22.28 -0.18
N SER A 48 -10.32 21.27 -0.11
CA SER A 48 -9.04 21.29 0.63
C SER A 48 -8.16 20.16 0.10
N ASP A 49 -6.85 20.40 0.06
CA ASP A 49 -5.82 19.41 -0.24
C ASP A 49 -5.22 18.80 1.05
N ASN A 50 -5.69 19.22 2.23
CA ASN A 50 -5.24 18.73 3.54
C ASN A 50 -5.99 17.43 3.97
N PRO A 51 -5.27 16.32 4.26
CA PRO A 51 -5.89 15.08 4.72
C PRO A 51 -6.71 15.21 6.01
N GLU A 52 -6.35 16.13 6.92
CA GLU A 52 -7.09 16.33 8.16
C GLU A 52 -8.50 16.89 7.92
N ASP A 53 -8.70 17.69 6.87
CA ASP A 53 -10.03 18.13 6.43
C ASP A 53 -10.86 16.99 5.87
N LEU A 54 -10.24 16.12 5.06
CA LEU A 54 -10.87 14.90 4.58
C LEU A 54 -11.32 14.03 5.76
N TRP A 55 -10.47 13.80 6.76
CA TRP A 55 -10.81 13.00 7.95
C TRP A 55 -11.94 13.65 8.78
N ARG A 56 -11.95 14.99 8.90
CA ARG A 56 -13.07 15.73 9.52
C ARG A 56 -14.38 15.51 8.76
N TRP A 57 -14.34 15.55 7.43
CA TRP A 57 -15.49 15.27 6.57
C TRP A 57 -15.97 13.82 6.71
N MET A 58 -15.06 12.83 6.74
CA MET A 58 -15.40 11.42 6.97
C MET A 58 -16.09 11.24 8.33
N GLY A 59 -15.56 11.90 9.36
CA GLY A 59 -16.19 11.92 10.68
C GLY A 59 -17.58 12.56 10.69
N ARG A 60 -17.80 13.60 9.87
CA ARG A 60 -19.13 14.20 9.68
C ARG A 60 -20.10 13.21 9.02
N TYR A 61 -19.66 12.52 7.97
CA TYR A 61 -20.47 11.49 7.32
C TYR A 61 -20.92 10.41 8.31
N GLU A 62 -20.02 9.86 9.12
CA GLU A 62 -20.39 8.82 10.09
C GLU A 62 -21.40 9.35 11.12
N ARG A 63 -21.24 10.57 11.63
CA ARG A 63 -22.15 11.17 12.62
C ARG A 63 -23.54 11.46 12.04
N GLU A 64 -23.63 11.98 10.83
CA GLU A 64 -24.91 12.41 10.24
C GLU A 64 -25.70 11.26 9.62
N THR A 65 -25.00 10.22 9.16
CA THR A 65 -25.64 9.13 8.39
C THR A 65 -25.73 7.82 9.17
N GLY A 66 -24.86 7.63 10.17
CA GLY A 66 -24.63 6.36 10.85
C GLY A 66 -23.85 5.33 9.99
N GLY A 67 -23.43 5.70 8.78
CA GLY A 67 -22.61 4.84 7.92
C GLY A 67 -21.14 4.83 8.35
N ARG A 68 -20.32 4.00 7.69
CA ARG A 68 -18.87 3.92 7.95
C ARG A 68 -18.02 4.09 6.69
N MET A 69 -16.84 4.67 6.89
CA MET A 69 -15.86 4.92 5.83
C MET A 69 -14.44 4.56 6.27
N LEU A 70 -13.61 4.22 5.30
CA LEU A 70 -12.16 4.18 5.45
C LEU A 70 -11.50 4.79 4.21
N ALA A 71 -10.25 5.20 4.36
CA ALA A 71 -9.40 5.71 3.30
C ALA A 71 -8.21 4.76 3.08
N ALA A 72 -7.78 4.64 1.83
CA ALA A 72 -6.53 4.01 1.45
C ALA A 72 -5.64 5.06 0.78
N ALA A 73 -4.57 5.48 1.45
CA ALA A 73 -3.58 6.35 0.84
C ALA A 73 -2.73 5.56 -0.17
N HIS A 74 -2.20 6.23 -1.21
CA HIS A 74 -1.47 5.52 -2.28
C HIS A 74 -0.38 6.37 -2.93
N ASN A 75 0.52 5.70 -3.67
CA ASN A 75 1.63 6.29 -4.43
C ASN A 75 2.47 7.32 -3.66
N GLY A 76 2.88 6.97 -2.44
CA GLY A 76 3.80 7.78 -1.63
C GLY A 76 5.13 8.07 -2.33
N ASN A 77 5.56 7.21 -3.26
CA ASN A 77 6.75 7.41 -4.11
C ASN A 77 6.71 8.70 -4.96
N ILE A 78 5.54 9.31 -5.15
CA ILE A 78 5.33 10.58 -5.90
C ILE A 78 4.95 11.73 -4.94
N SER A 79 5.03 11.51 -3.63
CA SER A 79 4.61 12.50 -2.63
C SER A 79 5.67 13.55 -2.28
N ASN A 80 6.88 13.43 -2.85
CA ASN A 80 8.08 14.19 -2.47
C ASN A 80 8.28 14.33 -0.95
N GLY A 81 8.00 13.24 -0.23
CA GLY A 81 8.19 13.09 1.21
C GLY A 81 7.00 13.48 2.08
N LEU A 82 5.85 13.81 1.49
CA LEU A 82 4.65 14.21 2.26
C LEU A 82 3.83 13.03 2.78
N MET A 83 3.98 11.82 2.23
CA MET A 83 3.08 10.71 2.54
C MET A 83 3.20 10.21 3.99
N PHE A 84 4.42 10.06 4.51
CA PHE A 84 4.67 9.53 5.86
C PHE A 84 5.49 10.51 6.72
N PRO A 85 4.91 11.68 7.05
CA PRO A 85 5.64 12.79 7.64
C PRO A 85 6.00 12.56 9.12
N GLU A 86 7.03 13.24 9.59
CA GLU A 86 7.33 13.42 11.03
C GLU A 86 6.90 14.80 11.55
N ILE A 87 6.81 15.76 10.64
CA ILE A 87 6.33 17.12 10.86
C ILE A 87 5.06 17.28 10.04
N ASN A 88 4.01 17.80 10.66
CA ASN A 88 2.74 18.00 9.98
C ASN A 88 2.95 18.96 8.78
N PRO A 89 2.65 18.53 7.54
CA PRO A 89 2.85 19.36 6.35
C PRO A 89 2.03 20.66 6.34
N ASP A 90 0.88 20.68 7.02
CA ASP A 90 -0.02 21.84 7.06
C ASP A 90 0.44 22.86 8.11
N THR A 91 0.81 22.40 9.31
CA THR A 91 1.15 23.31 10.42
C THR A 91 2.64 23.60 10.57
N GLY A 92 3.52 22.75 10.00
CA GLY A 92 4.97 22.83 10.21
C GLY A 92 5.44 22.38 11.59
N GLU A 93 4.53 21.88 12.44
CA GLU A 93 4.81 21.45 13.81
C GLU A 93 4.95 19.93 13.93
N PRO A 94 5.58 19.40 14.98
CA PRO A 94 5.62 17.96 15.25
C PRO A 94 4.20 17.34 15.28
N LEU A 95 4.08 16.10 14.80
CA LEU A 95 2.81 15.37 14.87
C LEU A 95 2.30 15.29 16.32
N THR A 96 0.98 15.40 16.47
CA THR A 96 0.31 15.28 17.77
C THR A 96 -0.25 13.89 17.98
N ALA A 97 -0.56 13.54 19.24
CA ALA A 97 -1.26 12.28 19.56
C ALA A 97 -2.62 12.19 18.84
N ASP A 98 -3.30 13.31 18.65
CA ASP A 98 -4.59 13.37 17.95
C ASP A 98 -4.43 13.16 16.44
N TYR A 99 -3.38 13.70 15.82
CA TYR A 99 -3.04 13.37 14.44
C TYR A 99 -2.85 11.85 14.29
N ALA A 100 -2.05 11.24 15.18
CA ALA A 100 -1.74 9.82 15.09
C ALA A 100 -2.98 8.93 15.23
N LYS A 101 -3.84 9.22 16.22
CA LYS A 101 -5.12 8.52 16.41
C LYS A 101 -6.06 8.70 15.22
N THR A 102 -6.13 9.92 14.68
CA THR A 102 -7.02 10.25 13.56
C THR A 102 -6.58 9.51 12.31
N ARG A 103 -5.29 9.55 11.97
CA ARG A 103 -4.74 8.82 10.83
C ARG A 103 -4.91 7.31 10.96
N ALA A 104 -4.55 6.74 12.12
CA ALA A 104 -4.69 5.29 12.37
C ALA A 104 -6.15 4.80 12.26
N ARG A 105 -7.13 5.64 12.61
CA ARG A 105 -8.55 5.34 12.44
C ARG A 105 -8.98 5.35 10.97
N TRP A 106 -8.61 6.40 10.25
CA TRP A 106 -9.20 6.67 8.92
C TRP A 106 -8.41 6.05 7.78
N GLU A 107 -7.11 5.85 7.92
CA GLU A 107 -6.23 5.31 6.89
C GLU A 107 -5.67 3.94 7.30
N PRO A 108 -6.51 2.90 7.51
CA PRO A 108 -6.01 1.57 7.88
C PRO A 108 -5.30 0.88 6.71
N LEU A 109 -5.41 1.38 5.48
CA LEU A 109 -4.84 0.74 4.29
C LEU A 109 -3.87 1.68 3.57
N TYR A 110 -2.86 1.08 2.94
CA TYR A 110 -1.95 1.77 2.04
C TYR A 110 -1.74 0.95 0.76
N GLU A 111 -1.97 1.57 -0.38
CA GLU A 111 -1.67 0.99 -1.68
C GLU A 111 -0.18 1.12 -1.97
N VAL A 112 0.47 -0.03 -1.98
CA VAL A 112 1.93 -0.13 -2.03
C VAL A 112 2.45 -0.29 -3.45
N THR A 113 1.63 -0.75 -4.39
CA THR A 113 2.06 -1.00 -5.77
C THR A 113 0.95 -0.67 -6.75
N GLN A 114 1.33 -0.02 -7.85
CA GLN A 114 0.41 0.50 -8.86
C GLN A 114 1.14 0.80 -10.18
N ILE A 115 0.42 1.15 -11.24
CA ILE A 115 0.98 1.54 -12.54
C ILE A 115 2.05 2.62 -12.49
N LYS A 116 2.00 3.49 -11.46
CA LYS A 116 2.99 4.52 -11.18
C LYS A 116 4.14 4.02 -10.28
N GLY A 117 4.48 2.74 -10.41
CA GLY A 117 5.60 2.08 -9.76
C GLY A 117 5.29 1.43 -8.41
N ASP A 118 6.29 0.69 -7.92
CA ASP A 118 6.25 0.05 -6.60
C ASP A 118 6.74 1.00 -5.50
N GLY A 119 5.99 1.03 -4.40
CA GLY A 119 6.19 1.86 -3.22
C GLY A 119 6.41 1.06 -1.95
N GLU A 120 6.74 -0.23 -2.04
CA GLU A 120 7.01 -1.09 -0.87
C GLU A 120 8.32 -0.69 -0.20
N THR A 121 9.41 -0.70 -0.95
CA THR A 121 10.73 -0.24 -0.49
C THR A 121 11.54 0.35 -1.63
N HIS A 122 12.72 0.86 -1.30
CA HIS A 122 13.69 1.40 -2.25
C HIS A 122 15.09 0.89 -1.91
N ARG A 123 15.91 0.62 -2.92
CA ARG A 123 17.30 0.13 -2.77
C ARG A 123 18.21 0.98 -1.87
N LEU A 124 17.95 2.29 -1.77
CA LEU A 124 18.70 3.18 -0.87
C LEU A 124 18.29 3.04 0.60
N LEU A 125 17.09 2.52 0.86
CA LEU A 125 16.53 2.29 2.19
C LEU A 125 16.81 0.85 2.65
N SER A 126 16.50 -0.15 1.81
CA SER A 126 16.69 -1.58 2.09
C SER A 126 17.88 -2.14 1.30
N LYS A 127 19.09 -1.70 1.66
CA LYS A 127 20.34 -2.01 0.92
C LYS A 127 20.73 -3.49 0.87
N ASN A 128 20.18 -4.30 1.77
CA ASN A 128 20.47 -5.72 1.89
C ASN A 128 19.35 -6.60 1.31
N ASP A 129 18.36 -6.00 0.64
CA ASP A 129 17.27 -6.70 -0.01
C ASP A 129 17.53 -6.79 -1.51
N GLU A 130 17.60 -8.01 -2.04
CA GLU A 130 17.79 -8.23 -3.47
C GLU A 130 16.57 -7.83 -4.33
N PHE A 131 15.40 -7.63 -3.72
CA PHE A 131 14.15 -7.26 -4.39
C PHE A 131 13.74 -5.80 -4.19
N ALA A 132 14.59 -4.98 -3.57
CA ALA A 132 14.30 -3.56 -3.29
C ALA A 132 14.38 -2.61 -4.51
N ASP A 133 14.66 -3.14 -5.71
CA ASP A 133 14.67 -2.38 -6.97
C ASP A 133 13.72 -3.07 -7.96
N TYR A 134 12.42 -2.86 -7.77
CA TYR A 134 11.35 -3.41 -8.59
C TYR A 134 10.40 -2.30 -9.02
N GLU A 135 10.22 -2.11 -10.33
CA GLU A 135 9.30 -1.13 -10.93
C GLU A 135 9.37 0.28 -10.28
N THR A 136 10.58 0.74 -9.96
CA THR A 136 10.81 1.96 -9.17
C THR A 136 10.40 3.22 -9.95
N TRP A 137 9.55 4.06 -9.34
CA TRP A 137 9.26 5.42 -9.81
C TRP A 137 9.67 6.46 -8.78
N ASP A 138 10.82 7.09 -9.01
CA ASP A 138 11.46 8.01 -8.07
C ASP A 138 12.03 9.27 -8.74
N LYS A 139 11.53 9.68 -9.93
CA LYS A 139 12.06 10.86 -10.64
C LYS A 139 11.66 12.20 -10.01
N GLY A 140 10.43 12.30 -9.51
CA GLY A 140 9.89 13.54 -8.95
C GLY A 140 8.38 13.48 -8.80
N ASN A 141 7.75 14.64 -8.63
CA ASN A 141 6.30 14.78 -8.49
C ASN A 141 5.59 15.24 -9.77
N PHE A 142 4.27 15.44 -9.74
CA PHE A 142 3.46 15.79 -10.91
C PHE A 142 3.70 17.20 -11.47
N GLU A 143 4.43 18.06 -10.76
CA GLU A 143 4.81 19.40 -11.24
C GLU A 143 6.28 19.47 -11.71
N GLY A 144 6.99 18.35 -11.68
CA GLY A 144 8.39 18.28 -12.12
C GLY A 144 9.41 18.61 -11.03
N VAL A 145 9.00 18.70 -9.76
CA VAL A 145 9.95 18.83 -8.65
C VAL A 145 10.71 17.52 -8.51
N LEU A 146 11.99 17.56 -8.84
CA LEU A 146 12.87 16.39 -8.85
C LEU A 146 13.03 15.79 -7.46
N LYS A 147 13.10 14.45 -7.43
CA LYS A 147 13.30 13.69 -6.20
C LYS A 147 14.68 13.96 -5.59
N GLN A 148 14.70 14.03 -4.26
CA GLN A 148 15.94 14.06 -3.48
C GLN A 148 15.99 12.85 -2.56
N SER A 149 17.19 12.30 -2.33
CA SER A 149 17.36 11.06 -1.54
C SER A 149 16.80 11.15 -0.11
N GLY A 150 16.79 12.34 0.50
CA GLY A 150 16.24 12.56 1.83
C GLY A 150 14.71 12.48 1.90
N MET A 151 14.02 12.53 0.75
CA MET A 151 12.56 12.39 0.66
C MET A 151 12.13 10.94 0.78
N LEU A 152 12.89 10.01 0.17
CA LEU A 152 12.51 8.60 -0.03
C LEU A 152 12.07 7.92 1.27
N GLN A 153 12.73 8.20 2.39
CA GLN A 153 12.38 7.60 3.67
C GLN A 153 10.94 7.90 4.12
N TYR A 154 10.30 8.96 3.62
CA TYR A 154 8.93 9.37 3.94
C TYR A 154 7.90 8.95 2.86
N GLU A 155 8.31 8.09 1.92
CA GLU A 155 7.53 7.77 0.72
C GLU A 155 7.23 6.28 0.56
N TYR A 156 8.08 5.42 1.12
CA TYR A 156 7.99 3.98 0.96
C TYR A 156 7.41 3.29 2.21
N ALA A 157 6.55 2.30 1.98
CA ALA A 157 5.75 1.66 3.02
C ALA A 157 6.60 0.99 4.09
N ARG A 158 7.68 0.30 3.72
CA ARG A 158 8.54 -0.41 4.68
C ARG A 158 9.23 0.52 5.67
N ALA A 159 9.72 1.65 5.17
CA ALA A 159 10.26 2.72 6.00
C ALA A 159 9.17 3.35 6.89
N ALA A 160 7.96 3.54 6.35
CA ALA A 160 6.83 4.05 7.12
C ALA A 160 6.42 3.13 8.28
N LEU A 161 6.35 1.81 8.06
CA LEU A 161 6.00 0.85 9.11
C LEU A 161 6.99 0.90 10.29
N THR A 162 8.30 0.99 10.01
CA THR A 162 9.31 1.11 11.07
C THR A 162 9.31 2.48 11.73
N ARG A 163 9.11 3.57 10.98
CA ARG A 163 8.91 4.91 11.56
C ARG A 163 7.67 4.98 12.46
N GLY A 164 6.60 4.29 12.07
CA GLY A 164 5.39 4.16 12.87
C GLY A 164 5.68 3.65 14.29
N LEU A 165 6.57 2.65 14.42
CA LEU A 165 7.03 2.14 15.72
C LEU A 165 7.85 3.17 16.53
N GLN A 166 8.54 4.11 15.87
CA GLN A 166 9.23 5.21 16.55
C GLN A 166 8.23 6.25 17.05
N LEU A 167 7.31 6.67 16.19
CA LEU A 167 6.28 7.68 16.50
C LEU A 167 5.33 7.19 17.59
N GLU A 168 5.01 5.91 17.63
CA GLU A 168 4.18 5.32 18.68
C GLU A 168 4.73 5.57 20.08
N LYS A 169 6.06 5.57 20.26
CA LYS A 169 6.68 5.82 21.57
C LYS A 169 6.41 7.23 22.12
N SER A 170 6.29 8.24 21.25
CA SER A 170 6.04 9.62 21.65
C SER A 170 4.57 10.01 21.56
N LEU A 171 3.82 9.44 20.61
CA LEU A 171 2.42 9.81 20.34
C LEU A 171 1.41 8.89 21.02
N GLY A 172 1.85 7.72 21.50
CA GLY A 172 0.99 6.69 22.10
C GLY A 172 0.10 5.95 21.10
N THR A 173 0.26 6.20 19.80
CA THR A 173 -0.44 5.51 18.72
C THR A 173 0.45 5.50 17.49
N ASN A 174 0.52 4.36 16.78
CA ASN A 174 1.25 4.24 15.53
C ASN A 174 0.41 4.79 14.36
N PRO A 175 0.76 5.94 13.75
CA PRO A 175 0.00 6.49 12.63
C PRO A 175 0.14 5.71 11.32
N PHE A 176 1.17 4.85 11.21
CA PHE A 176 1.55 4.16 9.98
C PHE A 176 1.40 2.64 10.10
N GLN A 177 0.50 2.18 10.98
CA GLN A 177 0.13 0.78 11.08
C GLN A 177 -1.01 0.46 10.11
N PHE A 178 -0.67 0.21 8.86
CA PHE A 178 -1.63 -0.08 7.79
C PHE A 178 -1.50 -1.49 7.22
N GLY A 179 -2.58 -1.99 6.63
CA GLY A 179 -2.58 -3.15 5.74
C GLY A 179 -2.15 -2.74 4.34
N MET A 180 -1.42 -3.62 3.64
CA MET A 180 -0.98 -3.35 2.27
C MET A 180 -2.02 -3.80 1.26
N ILE A 181 -2.22 -2.99 0.22
CA ILE A 181 -3.05 -3.29 -0.94
C ILE A 181 -2.31 -2.93 -2.24
N GLY A 182 -2.78 -3.43 -3.39
CA GLY A 182 -2.25 -3.08 -4.70
C GLY A 182 -3.39 -2.81 -5.68
N ALA A 183 -3.19 -1.91 -6.64
CA ALA A 183 -4.25 -1.52 -7.59
C ALA A 183 -3.69 -1.20 -8.97
N THR A 184 -4.56 -1.12 -9.97
CA THR A 184 -4.17 -0.96 -11.38
C THR A 184 -4.07 0.50 -11.81
N ASP A 185 -5.03 1.35 -11.40
CA ASP A 185 -5.12 2.77 -11.77
C ASP A 185 -5.07 3.05 -13.28
N ALA A 186 -5.69 2.16 -14.07
CA ALA A 186 -5.94 2.41 -15.48
C ALA A 186 -7.16 3.33 -15.65
N HIS A 187 -7.00 4.41 -16.41
CA HIS A 187 -8.04 5.35 -16.81
C HIS A 187 -8.65 4.93 -18.15
N THR A 188 -8.93 3.63 -18.31
CA THR A 188 -9.56 3.04 -19.49
C THR A 188 -10.63 2.04 -19.03
N SER A 189 -11.50 1.60 -19.94
CA SER A 189 -12.47 0.53 -19.65
C SER A 189 -11.91 -0.88 -19.86
N LEU A 190 -10.59 -1.03 -19.99
CA LEU A 190 -9.94 -2.29 -20.36
C LEU A 190 -9.50 -3.08 -19.12
N ALA A 191 -9.81 -4.38 -19.10
CA ALA A 191 -9.38 -5.30 -18.05
C ALA A 191 -8.01 -5.92 -18.39
N THR A 192 -7.00 -5.08 -18.50
CA THR A 192 -5.69 -5.37 -19.15
C THR A 192 -4.54 -4.99 -18.23
N ALA A 193 -4.59 -5.44 -16.97
CA ALA A 193 -3.58 -5.15 -15.94
C ALA A 193 -2.67 -6.35 -15.63
N SER A 194 -2.78 -7.44 -16.40
CA SER A 194 -1.78 -8.51 -16.39
C SER A 194 -0.61 -8.11 -17.28
N GLU A 195 0.62 -8.40 -16.86
CA GLU A 195 1.87 -8.08 -17.60
C GLU A 195 1.82 -8.46 -19.09
N ASP A 196 1.43 -9.70 -19.39
CA ASP A 196 1.33 -10.25 -20.75
C ASP A 196 0.17 -9.67 -21.58
N ASN A 197 -0.73 -8.92 -20.94
CA ASN A 197 -1.90 -8.29 -21.53
C ASN A 197 -1.98 -6.80 -21.14
N PHE A 198 -0.85 -6.15 -20.87
CA PHE A 198 -0.85 -4.79 -20.36
C PHE A 198 -1.00 -3.75 -21.47
N PHE A 199 -2.04 -2.91 -21.40
CA PHE A 199 -2.32 -1.84 -22.37
C PHE A 199 -2.18 -0.41 -21.83
N GLY A 200 -1.54 -0.23 -20.68
CA GLY A 200 -1.18 1.09 -20.16
C GLY A 200 -2.29 1.83 -19.44
N LYS A 201 -1.98 3.08 -19.07
CA LYS A 201 -2.80 3.88 -18.15
C LYS A 201 -3.95 4.64 -18.81
N MET A 202 -3.70 5.29 -19.94
CA MET A 202 -4.62 6.29 -20.52
C MET A 202 -5.20 5.83 -21.86
N THR A 203 -6.38 6.33 -22.24
CA THR A 203 -7.04 5.96 -23.51
C THR A 203 -6.19 6.26 -24.75
N TYR A 204 -5.37 7.31 -24.73
CA TYR A 204 -4.43 7.61 -25.84
C TYR A 204 -3.24 6.65 -25.93
N MET A 205 -3.11 5.71 -24.97
CA MET A 205 -2.08 4.65 -24.92
C MET A 205 -2.62 3.27 -25.31
N GLU A 206 -3.88 3.21 -25.75
CA GLU A 206 -4.53 2.02 -26.27
C GLU A 206 -3.70 1.32 -27.37
N PRO A 207 -3.96 0.03 -27.64
CA PRO A 207 -3.13 -0.79 -28.52
C PRO A 207 -2.79 -0.13 -29.87
N ARG A 208 -1.52 0.24 -30.03
CA ARG A 208 -0.93 0.73 -31.29
C ARG A 208 0.56 0.41 -31.35
N LYS A 209 1.12 0.33 -32.56
CA LYS A 209 2.50 -0.10 -32.85
C LYS A 209 3.56 0.57 -31.95
N ASP A 210 3.43 1.87 -31.71
CA ASP A 210 4.45 2.65 -31.02
C ASP A 210 4.06 3.02 -29.57
N ARG A 211 3.05 2.38 -28.97
CA ARG A 211 2.53 2.79 -27.64
C ARG A 211 3.61 2.86 -26.54
N TRP A 212 4.61 1.99 -26.61
CA TRP A 212 5.68 1.88 -25.62
C TRP A 212 6.53 3.17 -25.53
N ASN A 213 6.64 3.93 -26.63
CA ASN A 213 7.38 5.20 -26.67
C ASN A 213 6.50 6.42 -26.37
N GLY A 214 5.20 6.21 -26.14
CA GLY A 214 4.27 7.28 -25.79
C GLY A 214 4.68 7.96 -24.49
N VAL A 215 4.47 9.27 -24.41
CA VAL A 215 4.75 10.04 -23.20
C VAL A 215 3.52 9.97 -22.30
N LEU A 216 3.69 9.48 -21.07
CA LEU A 216 2.67 9.49 -20.02
C LEU A 216 2.60 10.83 -19.30
N GLY A 217 3.78 11.37 -18.98
CA GLY A 217 3.94 12.65 -18.30
C GLY A 217 5.11 13.40 -18.91
N ASP A 218 4.90 14.67 -19.23
CA ASP A 218 5.92 15.61 -19.68
C ASP A 218 5.85 16.82 -18.73
N VAL A 219 6.67 16.78 -17.68
CA VAL A 219 6.69 17.79 -16.61
C VAL A 219 8.09 18.38 -16.53
N ALA A 220 8.20 19.67 -16.23
CA ALA A 220 9.37 20.54 -16.41
C ALA A 220 10.65 20.09 -15.67
N GLY A 221 11.22 18.95 -16.07
CA GLY A 221 12.35 18.29 -15.43
C GLY A 221 12.57 16.85 -15.90
N TYR A 222 11.53 16.12 -16.34
CA TYR A 222 11.67 14.75 -16.86
C TYR A 222 10.43 14.28 -17.63
N LYS A 223 10.61 13.22 -18.43
CA LYS A 223 9.52 12.50 -19.09
C LYS A 223 9.32 11.14 -18.42
N ILE A 224 8.06 10.74 -18.34
CA ILE A 224 7.68 9.35 -18.06
C ILE A 224 7.19 8.75 -19.37
N LEU A 225 7.87 7.69 -19.82
CA LEU A 225 7.54 6.98 -21.04
C LEU A 225 6.64 5.78 -20.74
N GLY A 226 5.90 5.33 -21.75
CA GLY A 226 4.92 4.27 -21.57
C GLY A 226 5.52 2.93 -21.14
N TRP A 227 6.75 2.63 -21.54
CA TRP A 227 7.48 1.42 -21.11
C TRP A 227 7.93 1.46 -19.65
N GLU A 228 7.92 2.63 -19.00
CA GLU A 228 8.28 2.77 -17.58
C GLU A 228 7.10 2.45 -16.65
N MET A 229 5.89 2.27 -17.17
CA MET A 229 4.72 1.92 -16.37
C MET A 229 4.80 0.46 -15.90
N ALA A 230 4.50 0.22 -14.63
CA ALA A 230 4.24 -1.13 -14.13
C ALA A 230 2.85 -1.61 -14.57
N ALA A 231 2.63 -2.91 -14.79
CA ALA A 231 1.27 -3.41 -14.97
C ALA A 231 0.46 -3.41 -13.66
N SER A 232 1.16 -3.48 -12.51
CA SER A 232 0.71 -3.52 -11.12
C SER A 232 -0.69 -2.97 -10.90
N GLY A 233 -1.53 -3.55 -10.04
CA GLY A 233 -1.44 -4.76 -9.22
C GLY A 233 -2.83 -5.11 -8.68
N TYR A 234 -2.94 -6.08 -7.77
CA TYR A 234 -4.24 -6.50 -7.21
C TYR A 234 -4.28 -6.47 -5.69
N THR A 235 -5.46 -6.15 -5.16
CA THR A 235 -5.80 -6.23 -3.74
C THR A 235 -6.44 -7.57 -3.43
N ALA A 236 -5.95 -8.24 -2.40
CA ALA A 236 -6.62 -9.37 -1.79
C ALA A 236 -7.08 -9.02 -0.38
N VAL A 237 -8.29 -9.47 -0.03
CA VAL A 237 -8.93 -9.23 1.27
C VAL A 237 -9.40 -10.56 1.84
N TRP A 238 -8.93 -10.91 3.05
CA TRP A 238 -9.38 -12.09 3.78
C TRP A 238 -10.69 -11.79 4.52
N ALA A 239 -11.81 -11.83 3.80
CA ALA A 239 -13.14 -11.62 4.37
C ALA A 239 -13.86 -12.94 4.68
N GLU A 240 -14.63 -12.98 5.77
CA GLU A 240 -15.45 -14.15 6.14
C GLU A 240 -16.54 -14.47 5.10
N LYS A 241 -17.02 -13.44 4.39
CA LYS A 241 -18.07 -13.53 3.38
C LYS A 241 -17.80 -12.57 2.24
N ASN A 242 -18.20 -12.93 1.03
CA ASN A 242 -18.21 -12.02 -0.12
C ASN A 242 -19.43 -11.09 -0.03
N THR A 243 -19.40 -10.15 0.91
CA THR A 243 -20.41 -9.09 1.10
C THR A 243 -19.70 -7.77 1.33
N ARG A 244 -20.35 -6.64 1.05
CA ARG A 244 -19.71 -5.31 1.17
C ARG A 244 -19.23 -5.06 2.59
N GLU A 245 -20.07 -5.40 3.56
CA GLU A 245 -19.84 -5.21 4.98
C GLU A 245 -18.66 -6.07 5.46
N ALA A 246 -18.63 -7.37 5.10
CA ALA A 246 -17.55 -8.26 5.52
C ALA A 246 -16.21 -7.92 4.85
N ILE A 247 -16.22 -7.51 3.58
CA ILE A 247 -15.01 -7.06 2.87
C ILE A 247 -14.49 -5.76 3.51
N PHE A 248 -15.37 -4.78 3.76
CA PHE A 248 -15.00 -3.56 4.45
C PHE A 248 -14.45 -3.83 5.85
N ASP A 249 -15.10 -4.69 6.64
CA ASP A 249 -14.66 -4.97 8.00
C ASP A 249 -13.30 -5.68 8.03
N ALA A 250 -13.00 -6.55 7.05
CA ALA A 250 -11.67 -7.15 6.89
C ALA A 250 -10.60 -6.12 6.47
N MET A 251 -10.94 -5.20 5.54
CA MET A 251 -10.09 -4.05 5.19
C MET A 251 -9.78 -3.18 6.41
N ALA A 252 -10.79 -2.86 7.24
CA ALA A 252 -10.62 -2.09 8.46
C ALA A 252 -9.74 -2.80 9.50
N ARG A 253 -9.76 -4.14 9.54
CA ARG A 253 -8.85 -4.97 10.36
C ARG A 253 -7.48 -5.19 9.73
N ARG A 254 -7.22 -4.64 8.52
CA ARG A 254 -5.97 -4.79 7.77
C ARG A 254 -5.65 -6.23 7.36
N GLU A 255 -6.68 -7.06 7.22
CA GLU A 255 -6.57 -8.45 6.75
C GLU A 255 -6.45 -8.48 5.22
N THR A 256 -5.45 -7.76 4.70
CA THR A 256 -5.24 -7.52 3.26
C THR A 256 -3.79 -7.78 2.86
N TYR A 257 -3.59 -8.09 1.58
CA TYR A 257 -2.27 -8.06 0.97
C TYR A 257 -2.32 -7.57 -0.47
N ALA A 258 -1.17 -7.09 -0.93
CA ALA A 258 -0.95 -6.65 -2.29
C ALA A 258 -0.30 -7.78 -3.11
N THR A 259 -0.57 -7.75 -4.41
CA THR A 259 0.19 -8.52 -5.41
C THR A 259 0.59 -7.59 -6.54
N THR A 260 1.76 -7.81 -7.13
CA THR A 260 2.29 -7.01 -8.25
C THR A 260 1.81 -7.52 -9.61
N GLY A 261 0.71 -8.30 -9.64
CA GLY A 261 0.13 -8.84 -10.87
C GLY A 261 -0.34 -10.29 -10.72
N PRO A 262 0.53 -11.24 -10.35
CA PRO A 262 0.09 -12.63 -10.15
C PRO A 262 -0.92 -12.75 -9.02
N ARG A 263 -2.00 -13.52 -9.22
CA ARG A 263 -3.03 -13.79 -8.21
C ARG A 263 -2.60 -14.86 -7.22
N ILE A 264 -1.48 -14.61 -6.55
CA ILE A 264 -0.98 -15.45 -5.46
C ILE A 264 -1.96 -15.41 -4.28
N MET A 265 -2.09 -16.52 -3.57
CA MET A 265 -2.80 -16.55 -2.29
C MET A 265 -1.79 -16.62 -1.16
N VAL A 266 -1.88 -15.71 -0.19
CA VAL A 266 -0.99 -15.68 0.99
C VAL A 266 -1.82 -15.61 2.26
N LYS A 267 -1.53 -16.51 3.20
CA LYS A 267 -2.04 -16.46 4.56
C LYS A 267 -0.88 -16.40 5.54
N PHE A 268 -0.94 -15.45 6.46
CA PHE A 268 0.05 -15.26 7.50
C PHE A 268 -0.66 -15.13 8.84
N ILE A 269 -0.29 -15.98 9.80
CA ILE A 269 -0.83 -15.99 11.17
C ILE A 269 0.34 -16.00 12.13
N ALA A 270 0.24 -15.19 13.18
CA ALA A 270 1.21 -15.15 14.26
C ALA A 270 0.59 -15.72 15.55
N GLU A 271 1.36 -16.53 16.26
CA GLU A 271 0.97 -17.19 17.51
C GLU A 271 1.97 -16.86 18.63
N LEU A 272 1.47 -16.48 19.82
CA LEU A 272 2.28 -16.20 21.01
C LEU A 272 1.49 -16.55 22.27
N GLY A 273 1.88 -17.63 22.94
CA GLY A 273 1.07 -18.21 24.02
C GLY A 273 -0.31 -18.61 23.49
N ASP A 274 -1.37 -18.12 24.13
CA ASP A 274 -2.76 -18.35 23.71
C ASP A 274 -3.25 -17.35 22.64
N GLN A 275 -2.41 -16.37 22.27
CA GLN A 275 -2.77 -15.39 21.24
C GLN A 275 -2.54 -15.96 19.85
N ARG A 276 -3.51 -15.74 18.98
CA ARG A 276 -3.44 -16.10 17.56
C ARG A 276 -4.07 -15.01 16.72
N VAL A 277 -3.25 -14.30 15.95
CA VAL A 277 -3.70 -13.14 15.16
C VAL A 277 -3.37 -13.32 13.67
N PRO A 278 -4.32 -13.02 12.76
CA PRO A 278 -4.03 -12.96 11.34
C PRO A 278 -3.14 -11.75 11.01
N MET A 279 -2.64 -11.70 9.79
CA MET A 279 -1.98 -10.51 9.26
C MET A 279 -2.84 -9.25 9.46
N GLY A 280 -2.16 -8.13 9.79
CA GLY A 280 -2.81 -6.88 10.17
C GLY A 280 -3.10 -6.75 11.68
N GLY A 281 -3.04 -7.85 12.44
CA GLY A 281 -3.22 -7.88 13.89
C GLY A 281 -1.96 -7.59 14.71
N GLU A 282 -2.15 -7.50 16.03
CA GLU A 282 -1.10 -7.24 17.02
C GLU A 282 -1.02 -8.37 18.04
N LEU A 283 0.21 -8.71 18.43
CA LEU A 283 0.46 -9.60 19.57
C LEU A 283 0.91 -8.76 20.77
N ALA A 284 0.21 -8.90 21.89
CA ALA A 284 0.68 -8.39 23.16
C ALA A 284 1.78 -9.30 23.71
N ARG A 285 2.81 -8.73 24.35
CA ARG A 285 3.79 -9.56 25.05
C ARG A 285 3.14 -10.24 26.25
N ASP A 286 3.35 -11.55 26.37
CA ASP A 286 2.81 -12.40 27.45
C ASP A 286 3.91 -13.04 28.32
N GLY A 287 5.19 -12.70 28.05
CA GLY A 287 6.36 -13.31 28.70
C GLY A 287 6.93 -14.52 27.95
N SER A 288 6.26 -15.01 26.90
CA SER A 288 6.79 -16.02 25.99
C SER A 288 7.98 -15.49 25.18
N ALA A 289 8.92 -16.36 24.83
CA ALA A 289 10.22 -15.94 24.27
C ALA A 289 10.13 -15.36 22.85
N ALA A 290 9.31 -15.95 21.97
CA ALA A 290 9.16 -15.51 20.58
C ALA A 290 7.84 -16.01 19.96
N PRO A 291 7.25 -15.26 19.01
CA PRO A 291 6.09 -15.73 18.27
C PRO A 291 6.46 -16.83 17.28
N ALA A 292 5.51 -17.72 17.01
CA ALA A 292 5.54 -18.64 15.87
C ALA A 292 4.74 -18.06 14.70
N PHE A 293 5.16 -18.35 13.47
CA PHE A 293 4.48 -17.89 12.26
C PHE A 293 4.03 -19.08 11.41
N LEU A 294 2.74 -19.13 11.11
CA LEU A 294 2.18 -20.01 10.10
C LEU A 294 2.04 -19.21 8.79
N ILE A 295 2.71 -19.68 7.74
CA ILE A 295 2.69 -19.04 6.42
C ILE A 295 2.26 -20.08 5.38
N GLU A 296 1.15 -19.80 4.70
CA GLU A 296 0.67 -20.58 3.57
C GLU A 296 0.71 -19.69 2.32
N ALA A 297 1.29 -20.20 1.24
CA ALA A 297 1.36 -19.50 -0.03
C ALA A 297 1.02 -20.45 -1.19
N LEU A 298 0.13 -20.00 -2.08
CA LEU A 298 -0.21 -20.69 -3.32
C LEU A 298 0.12 -19.77 -4.51
N LYS A 299 0.71 -20.34 -5.55
CA LYS A 299 0.99 -19.62 -6.78
C LYS A 299 -0.31 -19.22 -7.50
N ASP A 300 -0.19 -18.24 -8.39
CA ASP A 300 -1.21 -18.03 -9.40
C ASP A 300 -1.34 -19.31 -10.26
N PRO A 301 -2.55 -19.89 -10.42
CA PRO A 301 -2.75 -21.08 -11.25
C PRO A 301 -2.38 -20.87 -12.72
N LEU A 302 -2.39 -19.63 -13.21
CA LEU A 302 -2.03 -19.25 -14.58
C LEU A 302 -0.64 -18.62 -14.68
N GLY A 303 0.08 -18.47 -13.57
CA GLY A 303 1.35 -17.75 -13.50
C GLY A 303 2.58 -18.64 -13.22
N ALA A 304 3.71 -17.94 -13.07
CA ALA A 304 5.00 -18.54 -12.72
C ALA A 304 4.95 -19.24 -11.35
N ASN A 305 5.90 -20.15 -11.13
CA ASN A 305 6.05 -20.80 -9.82
C ASN A 305 6.57 -19.81 -8.78
N LEU A 306 6.20 -20.00 -7.52
CA LEU A 306 6.75 -19.20 -6.42
C LEU A 306 8.27 -19.44 -6.33
N ASP A 307 9.05 -18.36 -6.27
CA ASP A 307 10.49 -18.46 -6.04
C ASP A 307 10.77 -18.81 -4.58
N ARG A 308 10.39 -17.92 -3.66
CA ARG A 308 10.61 -18.05 -2.23
C ARG A 308 9.59 -17.27 -1.40
N ILE A 309 9.57 -17.57 -0.11
CA ILE A 309 8.90 -16.78 0.92
C ILE A 309 10.00 -16.13 1.76
N GLN A 310 9.95 -14.81 1.85
CA GLN A 310 10.74 -14.01 2.76
C GLN A 310 9.88 -13.41 3.85
N VAL A 311 10.42 -13.33 5.07
CA VAL A 311 9.87 -12.52 6.15
C VAL A 311 10.82 -11.36 6.39
N VAL A 312 10.33 -10.14 6.21
CA VAL A 312 11.07 -8.91 6.48
C VAL A 312 10.67 -8.40 7.86
N LYS A 313 11.63 -8.37 8.79
CA LYS A 313 11.41 -7.91 10.16
C LYS A 313 11.99 -6.51 10.34
N GLY A 314 11.11 -5.54 10.61
CA GLY A 314 11.49 -4.22 11.12
C GLY A 314 11.40 -4.16 12.65
N TRP A 315 12.31 -3.46 13.33
CA TRP A 315 12.20 -3.17 14.77
C TRP A 315 12.97 -1.92 15.18
N ILE A 316 12.71 -1.43 16.41
CA ILE A 316 13.48 -0.34 17.02
C ILE A 316 14.46 -0.93 18.04
N ASN A 317 15.75 -0.65 17.89
CA ASN A 317 16.78 -1.11 18.82
C ASN A 317 16.77 -0.30 20.14
N ALA A 318 17.66 -0.67 21.07
CA ALA A 318 17.77 0.00 22.37
C ALA A 318 18.17 1.49 22.27
N GLN A 319 18.80 1.89 21.16
CA GLN A 319 19.19 3.27 20.88
C GLN A 319 18.09 4.08 20.18
N GLY A 320 16.92 3.50 19.94
CA GLY A 320 15.82 4.18 19.24
C GLY A 320 15.93 4.18 17.71
N VAL A 321 16.92 3.46 17.15
CA VAL A 321 17.18 3.42 15.71
C VAL A 321 16.43 2.26 15.07
N THR A 322 15.85 2.48 13.89
CA THR A 322 15.21 1.45 13.07
C THR A 322 16.22 0.41 12.61
N GLN A 323 15.79 -0.83 12.54
CA GLN A 323 16.57 -1.96 12.07
C GLN A 323 15.70 -2.82 11.16
N GLU A 324 16.32 -3.49 10.20
CA GLU A 324 15.68 -4.40 9.26
C GLU A 324 16.48 -5.70 9.20
N LYS A 325 15.78 -6.83 9.08
CA LYS A 325 16.39 -8.12 8.75
C LYS A 325 15.45 -8.97 7.91
N ILE A 326 16.01 -9.57 6.87
CA ILE A 326 15.30 -10.43 5.92
C ILE A 326 15.61 -11.89 6.25
N PHE A 327 14.57 -12.72 6.23
CA PHE A 327 14.67 -14.15 6.47
C PHE A 327 14.08 -14.90 5.28
N ASN A 328 14.92 -15.66 4.55
CA ASN A 328 14.45 -16.68 3.62
C ASN A 328 13.89 -17.87 4.43
N VAL A 329 12.57 -18.06 4.46
CA VAL A 329 11.93 -19.09 5.33
C VAL A 329 11.53 -20.36 4.57
N LYS A 330 11.23 -20.25 3.27
CA LYS A 330 10.92 -21.38 2.40
C LYS A 330 11.19 -21.00 0.95
N TRP A 331 11.61 -21.95 0.11
CA TRP A 331 11.84 -21.71 -1.31
C TRP A 331 11.61 -22.96 -2.14
N SER A 332 11.37 -22.74 -3.45
CA SER A 332 11.14 -23.82 -4.42
C SER A 332 12.41 -24.57 -4.79
N GLY A 333 12.28 -25.86 -5.09
CA GLY A 333 13.38 -26.73 -5.51
C GLY A 333 14.37 -27.06 -4.39
N GLN A 334 15.44 -27.77 -4.73
CA GLN A 334 16.51 -28.19 -3.81
C GLN A 334 17.68 -27.19 -3.80
N ARG A 335 17.37 -25.89 -3.74
CA ARG A 335 18.38 -24.83 -3.63
C ARG A 335 18.90 -24.72 -2.20
N ARG A 336 20.12 -24.20 -2.04
CA ARG A 336 20.76 -23.97 -0.73
C ARG A 336 21.23 -22.53 -0.65
N LEU A 337 21.22 -21.98 0.56
CA LEU A 337 21.83 -20.69 0.83
C LEU A 337 23.36 -20.81 0.70
N ASP A 338 24.00 -19.77 0.18
CA ASP A 338 25.45 -19.64 0.21
C ASP A 338 25.95 -19.23 1.61
N ALA A 339 27.27 -19.10 1.77
CA ALA A 339 27.88 -18.71 3.05
C ALA A 339 27.51 -17.28 3.50
N ALA A 340 27.08 -16.43 2.57
CA ALA A 340 26.60 -15.08 2.84
C ALA A 340 25.08 -15.03 3.12
N GLY A 341 24.38 -16.17 3.01
CA GLY A 341 22.95 -16.27 3.23
C GLY A 341 22.10 -15.91 2.01
N ASN A 342 22.70 -15.82 0.82
CA ASN A 342 21.97 -15.55 -0.41
C ASN A 342 21.41 -16.85 -0.99
N LEU A 343 20.26 -16.76 -1.65
CA LEU A 343 19.65 -17.87 -2.38
C LEU A 343 19.65 -17.57 -3.88
N ALA A 344 20.20 -18.49 -4.68
CA ALA A 344 20.14 -18.40 -6.13
C ALA A 344 18.69 -18.37 -6.63
N ALA A 345 18.39 -17.59 -7.67
CA ALA A 345 17.04 -17.49 -8.24
C ALA A 345 16.52 -18.85 -8.74
N VAL A 346 15.21 -19.10 -8.62
CA VAL A 346 14.54 -20.18 -9.35
C VAL A 346 14.55 -19.71 -10.80
N GLY A 347 15.27 -20.40 -11.68
CA GLY A 347 15.41 -19.94 -13.07
C GLY A 347 14.05 -19.65 -13.71
N SER A 348 14.02 -18.71 -14.65
CA SER A 348 12.81 -18.44 -15.44
C SER A 348 12.54 -19.61 -16.38
N THR A 349 11.29 -20.09 -16.40
CA THR A 349 10.80 -21.08 -17.38
C THR A 349 10.10 -20.39 -18.54
#